data_AF-A0A7N0T1Z5-F1
#
_entry.id   AF-A0A7N0T1Z5-F1
#
_cell.length_a   1.000
_cell.length_b   1.000
_cell.length_c   1.000
_cell.angle_alpha   90.00
_cell.angle_beta   90.00
_cell.angle_gamma   90.00
#
_symmetry.space_group_name_H-M   'P 1'
#
loop_
_entity.id
_entity.type
_entity.pdbx_description
1 polymer ?
#
loop_
_entity_poly.entity_id
_entity_poly.type
_entity_poly.pdbx_seq_one_letter_code
_entity_poly.pdbx_strand_id
1 'polypeptide(L)'
;MGGQLSKKPPETSSSIAIASYEAACKMDSELQRFDSNLQARTSQVISSLAVGVEVRSLSFDSLREVTECLLEMNQEVVKVILECKQDIWKNQELFELVEEYFENSLQTLDFCAALEKCLKRARDSQLLIMVALQQFEEESESGENKYSRTLEELKAFKAAGSPFTEEFLQIFQAVYKQQILMLEKLQQRKNKLDKKLKCIHAWRKVSNIIFVATFASVLICSVVAAAIAAPPVASALAAAAAIPLGSMGKWIDSLWKNFENALKGQKEVIASMQAGTYVAIKDLENIRVLIDRLEIDIESLMGSAEVASDDENVKLAIAEIKKKLVSFMKNVDDLGLQADMCSRDIRRARTVVLQRIIKPPNN
;
A
#
# COMPACT_ATOMS: atom_id res chain seq x y z
N MET A 1 8.21 45.95 -49.86
CA MET A 1 7.03 45.07 -49.77
C MET A 1 7.31 44.05 -48.67
N GLY A 2 6.53 44.12 -47.60
CA GLY A 2 6.69 43.26 -46.43
C GLY A 2 6.04 41.90 -46.61
N GLY A 3 6.64 40.89 -45.97
CA GLY A 3 6.03 39.60 -45.70
C GLY A 3 6.32 39.23 -44.25
N GLN A 4 5.39 39.53 -43.35
CA GLN A 4 5.39 39.00 -41.99
C GLN A 4 4.97 37.53 -42.03
N LEU A 5 5.90 36.63 -41.70
CA LEU A 5 5.57 35.28 -41.26
C LEU A 5 5.63 35.28 -39.72
N SER A 6 4.45 35.40 -39.11
CA SER A 6 4.23 35.24 -37.68
C SER A 6 4.58 33.81 -37.28
N LYS A 7 5.70 33.63 -36.56
CA LYS A 7 5.97 32.38 -35.83
C LYS A 7 5.26 32.47 -34.47
N LYS A 8 4.18 31.70 -34.32
CA LYS A 8 3.53 31.43 -33.04
C LYS A 8 4.56 30.72 -32.11
N PRO A 9 4.61 31.01 -30.80
CA PRO A 9 5.58 30.37 -29.90
C PRO A 9 5.28 28.87 -29.74
N PRO A 10 6.27 28.05 -29.37
CA PRO A 10 6.06 26.62 -29.14
C PRO A 10 5.17 26.44 -27.90
N GLU A 11 4.00 25.83 -28.10
CA GLU A 11 3.15 25.38 -27.01
C GLU A 11 3.92 24.33 -26.19
N THR A 12 4.10 24.60 -24.90
CA THR A 12 4.88 23.79 -23.95
C THR A 12 4.26 22.38 -23.83
N SER A 13 5.08 21.34 -23.67
CA SER A 13 4.60 19.94 -23.59
C SER A 13 3.50 19.71 -22.54
N SER A 14 3.46 20.56 -21.50
CA SER A 14 2.42 20.57 -20.48
C SER A 14 1.05 21.01 -21.00
N SER A 15 0.95 22.02 -21.87
CA SER A 15 -0.33 22.48 -22.42
C SER A 15 -0.93 21.47 -23.38
N ILE A 16 -0.08 20.74 -24.10
CA ILE A 16 -0.49 19.64 -24.98
C ILE A 16 -1.00 18.45 -24.16
N ALA A 17 -0.35 18.11 -23.05
CA ALA A 17 -0.80 17.06 -22.15
C ALA A 17 -2.14 17.37 -21.48
N ILE A 18 -2.34 18.63 -21.05
CA ILE A 18 -3.61 19.10 -20.46
C ILE A 18 -4.74 19.07 -21.49
N ALA A 19 -4.50 19.56 -22.72
CA ALA A 19 -5.51 19.53 -23.78
C ALA A 19 -5.87 18.08 -24.20
N SER A 20 -4.89 17.18 -24.21
CA SER A 20 -5.09 15.75 -24.47
C SER A 20 -5.93 15.09 -23.37
N TYR A 21 -5.69 15.43 -22.10
CA TYR A 21 -6.47 14.94 -20.97
C TYR A 21 -7.90 15.48 -20.95
N GLU A 22 -8.10 16.78 -21.21
CA GLU A 22 -9.44 17.39 -21.33
C GLU A 22 -10.26 16.77 -22.47
N ALA A 23 -9.61 16.45 -23.59
CA ALA A 23 -10.26 15.75 -24.70
C ALA A 23 -10.66 14.32 -24.31
N ALA A 24 -9.84 13.61 -23.54
CA ALA A 24 -10.16 12.27 -23.03
C ALA A 24 -11.34 12.30 -22.03
N CYS A 25 -11.39 13.29 -21.13
CA CYS A 25 -12.49 13.46 -20.17
C CYS A 25 -13.85 13.73 -20.84
N LYS A 26 -13.86 14.22 -22.08
CA LYS A 26 -15.12 14.43 -22.85
C LYS A 26 -15.63 13.16 -23.51
N MET A 27 -14.79 12.13 -23.64
CA MET A 27 -15.09 10.90 -24.37
C MET A 27 -15.35 9.72 -23.43
N ASP A 28 -14.87 9.77 -22.19
CA ASP A 28 -14.98 8.71 -21.19
C ASP A 28 -15.73 9.22 -19.95
N SER A 29 -16.90 8.64 -19.66
CA SER A 29 -17.77 9.06 -18.56
C SER A 29 -17.19 8.79 -17.18
N GLU A 30 -16.35 7.77 -17.03
CA GLU A 30 -15.67 7.48 -15.75
C GLU A 30 -14.50 8.45 -15.53
N LEU A 31 -13.75 8.75 -16.60
CA LEU A 31 -12.68 9.75 -16.54
C LEU A 31 -13.24 11.16 -16.27
N GLN A 32 -14.42 11.49 -16.82
CA GLN A 32 -15.13 12.74 -16.55
C GLN A 32 -15.56 12.85 -15.07
N ARG A 33 -16.05 11.75 -14.50
CA ARG A 33 -16.46 11.67 -13.10
C ARG A 33 -15.26 11.82 -12.17
N PHE A 34 -14.16 11.16 -12.49
CA PHE A 34 -12.89 11.29 -11.79
C PHE A 34 -12.38 12.74 -11.80
N ASP A 35 -12.39 13.40 -12.96
CA ASP A 35 -11.97 14.80 -13.10
C ASP A 35 -12.82 15.75 -12.23
N SER A 36 -14.14 15.53 -12.22
CA SER A 36 -15.07 16.31 -11.41
C SER A 36 -14.80 16.16 -9.90
N ASN A 37 -14.55 14.92 -9.45
CA ASN A 37 -14.18 14.64 -8.06
C ASN A 37 -12.82 15.26 -7.69
N LEU A 38 -11.84 15.14 -8.59
CA LEU A 38 -10.51 15.71 -8.43
C LEU A 38 -10.57 17.23 -8.27
N GLN A 39 -11.32 17.92 -9.12
CA GLN A 39 -11.51 19.38 -9.04
C GLN A 39 -12.21 19.79 -7.75
N ALA A 40 -13.27 19.07 -7.35
CA ALA A 40 -14.02 19.38 -6.12
C ALA A 40 -13.14 19.24 -4.87
N ARG A 41 -12.40 18.12 -4.75
CA ARG A 41 -11.51 17.87 -3.61
C ARG A 41 -10.30 18.80 -3.57
N THR A 42 -9.70 19.09 -4.73
CA THR A 42 -8.61 20.07 -4.83
C THR A 42 -9.09 21.46 -4.38
N SER A 43 -10.31 21.85 -4.77
CA SER A 43 -10.90 23.13 -4.34
C SER A 43 -11.16 23.18 -2.84
N GLN A 44 -11.61 22.07 -2.23
CA GLN A 44 -11.80 21.96 -0.79
C GLN A 44 -10.46 22.14 -0.05
N VAL A 45 -9.39 21.46 -0.47
CA VAL A 45 -8.06 21.60 0.13
C VAL A 45 -7.52 23.01 -0.01
N ILE A 46 -7.66 23.64 -1.18
CA ILE A 46 -7.24 25.04 -1.40
C ILE A 46 -8.01 25.97 -0.45
N SER A 47 -9.31 25.76 -0.27
CA SER A 47 -10.12 26.58 0.64
C SER A 47 -9.71 26.42 2.11
N SER A 48 -9.39 25.21 2.56
CA SER A 48 -8.89 24.94 3.91
C SER A 48 -7.51 25.55 4.16
N LEU A 49 -6.62 25.48 3.16
CA LEU A 49 -5.30 26.10 3.21
C LEU A 49 -5.38 27.64 3.23
N ALA A 50 -6.36 28.23 2.52
CA ALA A 50 -6.57 29.67 2.47
C ALA A 50 -7.04 30.25 3.82
N VAL A 51 -7.81 29.49 4.60
CA VAL A 51 -8.25 29.87 5.96
C VAL A 51 -7.06 29.89 6.95
N GLY A 52 -6.03 29.08 6.72
CA GLY A 52 -4.81 29.03 7.56
C GLY A 52 -3.79 30.15 7.33
N VAL A 53 -3.97 31.02 6.32
CA VAL A 53 -2.98 32.05 5.94
C VAL A 53 -2.83 33.19 6.97
N GLU A 54 -3.79 33.36 7.89
CA GLU A 54 -3.68 34.34 8.97
C GLU A 54 -2.61 33.99 10.02
N VAL A 55 -2.12 32.75 10.05
CA VAL A 55 -1.01 32.31 10.92
C VAL A 55 0.10 31.76 10.03
N ARG A 56 1.33 32.25 10.18
CA ARG A 56 2.52 31.92 9.34
C ARG A 56 3.01 30.45 9.41
N SER A 57 2.12 29.50 9.70
CA SER A 57 2.38 28.06 9.75
C SER A 57 1.15 27.28 9.33
N LEU A 58 1.33 26.27 8.46
CA LEU A 58 0.27 25.32 8.13
C LEU A 58 -0.20 24.61 9.40
N SER A 59 -1.52 24.59 9.64
CA SER A 59 -2.08 23.88 10.79
C SER A 59 -1.97 22.35 10.59
N PHE A 60 -1.89 21.61 11.70
CA PHE A 60 -1.89 20.14 11.67
C PHE A 60 -3.18 19.59 11.04
N ASP A 61 -4.32 20.26 11.25
CA ASP A 61 -5.59 19.90 10.60
C ASP A 61 -5.54 20.08 9.08
N SER A 62 -4.89 21.14 8.58
CA SER A 62 -4.68 21.34 7.14
C SER A 62 -3.77 20.28 6.52
N LEU A 63 -2.73 19.83 7.24
CA LEU A 63 -1.86 18.74 6.77
C LEU A 63 -2.57 17.38 6.77
N ARG A 64 -3.44 17.13 7.76
CA ARG A 64 -4.31 15.95 7.80
C ARG A 64 -5.27 15.94 6.61
N GLU A 65 -5.95 17.06 6.35
CA GLU A 65 -6.92 17.18 5.26
C GLU A 65 -6.25 17.05 3.87
N VAL A 66 -5.04 17.59 3.70
CA VAL A 66 -4.21 17.35 2.50
C VAL A 66 -3.83 15.87 2.38
N THR A 67 -3.49 15.21 3.48
CA THR A 67 -3.07 13.79 3.48
C THR A 67 -4.25 12.85 3.20
N GLU A 68 -5.40 13.10 3.79
CA GLU A 68 -6.67 12.39 3.53
C GLU A 68 -7.09 12.58 2.07
N CYS A 69 -7.08 13.81 1.56
CA CYS A 69 -7.38 14.12 0.16
C CYS A 69 -6.43 13.39 -0.81
N LEU A 70 -5.13 13.35 -0.51
CA LEU A 70 -4.16 12.58 -1.32
C LEU A 70 -4.43 11.08 -1.25
N LEU A 71 -4.87 10.55 -0.11
CA LEU A 71 -5.18 9.13 0.03
C LEU A 71 -6.44 8.74 -0.76
N GLU A 72 -7.50 9.54 -0.66
CA GLU A 72 -8.76 9.37 -1.39
C GLU A 72 -8.56 9.55 -2.90
N MET A 73 -7.79 10.56 -3.32
CA MET A 73 -7.40 10.73 -4.73
C MET A 73 -6.63 9.52 -5.25
N ASN A 74 -5.71 8.97 -4.46
CA ASN A 74 -4.99 7.76 -4.85
C ASN A 74 -5.93 6.55 -4.97
N GLN A 75 -6.99 6.47 -4.16
CA GLN A 75 -7.99 5.40 -4.27
C GLN A 75 -8.85 5.54 -5.53
N GLU A 76 -9.27 6.76 -5.88
CA GLU A 76 -10.03 7.01 -7.11
C GLU A 76 -9.20 6.85 -8.37
N VAL A 77 -7.93 7.29 -8.36
CA VAL A 77 -6.98 7.02 -9.44
C VAL A 77 -6.79 5.51 -9.62
N VAL A 78 -6.63 4.76 -8.53
CA VAL A 78 -6.54 3.30 -8.58
C VAL A 78 -7.81 2.71 -9.20
N LYS A 79 -8.99 3.16 -8.77
CA LYS A 79 -10.28 2.69 -9.30
C LYS A 79 -10.43 2.94 -10.80
N VAL A 80 -10.15 4.15 -11.27
CA VAL A 80 -10.23 4.51 -12.70
C VAL A 80 -9.19 3.75 -13.52
N ILE A 81 -7.97 3.56 -13.00
CA ILE A 81 -6.95 2.74 -13.68
C ILE A 81 -7.40 1.28 -13.77
N LEU A 82 -8.02 0.75 -12.72
CA LEU A 82 -8.57 -0.60 -12.66
C LEU A 82 -9.71 -0.79 -13.68
N GLU A 83 -10.61 0.19 -13.80
CA GLU A 83 -11.73 0.20 -14.74
C GLU A 83 -11.27 0.41 -16.20
N CYS A 84 -10.38 1.37 -16.47
CA CYS A 84 -9.83 1.62 -17.82
C CYS A 84 -8.92 0.49 -18.35
N LYS A 85 -8.52 -0.47 -17.51
CA LYS A 85 -7.63 -1.58 -17.88
C LYS A 85 -8.33 -2.94 -17.92
N GLN A 86 -9.66 -2.99 -17.86
CA GLN A 86 -10.45 -4.24 -17.80
C GLN A 86 -10.02 -5.30 -18.84
N ASP A 87 -9.57 -4.88 -20.03
CA ASP A 87 -9.09 -5.75 -21.12
C ASP A 87 -7.74 -6.44 -20.85
N ILE A 88 -6.87 -5.84 -20.02
CA ILE A 88 -5.59 -6.40 -19.57
C ILE A 88 -5.81 -7.38 -18.40
N TRP A 89 -6.89 -7.19 -17.65
CA TRP A 89 -7.27 -7.94 -16.45
C TRP A 89 -8.26 -9.08 -16.71
N LYS A 90 -8.12 -9.82 -17.83
CA LYS A 90 -8.94 -11.02 -18.16
C LYS A 90 -8.94 -12.14 -17.09
N ASN A 91 -8.23 -11.97 -15.98
CA ASN A 91 -8.26 -12.84 -14.82
C ASN A 91 -8.94 -12.14 -13.64
N GLN A 92 -10.27 -12.28 -13.58
CA GLN A 92 -11.12 -11.77 -12.50
C GLN A 92 -10.56 -12.11 -11.09
N GLU A 93 -10.01 -13.32 -10.90
CA GLU A 93 -9.44 -13.74 -9.62
C GLU A 93 -8.24 -12.88 -9.17
N LEU A 94 -7.48 -12.30 -10.10
CA LEU A 94 -6.34 -11.43 -9.78
C LEU A 94 -6.80 -10.01 -9.46
N PHE A 95 -7.84 -9.54 -10.16
CA PHE A 95 -8.43 -8.23 -9.92
C PHE A 95 -9.01 -8.14 -8.50
N GLU A 96 -9.86 -9.09 -8.12
CA GLU A 96 -10.43 -9.17 -6.77
C GLU A 96 -9.35 -9.24 -5.68
N LEU A 97 -8.26 -9.96 -5.94
CA LEU A 97 -7.13 -10.06 -5.00
C LEU A 97 -6.38 -8.73 -4.86
N VAL A 98 -6.27 -7.95 -5.93
CA VAL A 98 -5.64 -6.63 -5.92
C VAL A 98 -6.53 -5.63 -5.19
N GLU A 99 -7.84 -5.63 -5.44
CA GLU A 99 -8.79 -4.81 -4.70
C GLU A 99 -8.74 -5.12 -3.20
N GLU A 100 -8.80 -6.40 -2.83
CA GLU A 100 -8.70 -6.83 -1.44
C GLU A 100 -7.38 -6.38 -0.79
N TYR A 101 -6.26 -6.46 -1.52
CA TYR A 101 -4.97 -5.94 -1.05
C TYR A 101 -5.04 -4.45 -0.74
N PHE A 102 -5.58 -3.65 -1.66
CA PHE A 102 -5.66 -2.20 -1.49
C PHE A 102 -6.62 -1.82 -0.35
N GLU A 103 -7.72 -2.54 -0.19
CA GLU A 103 -8.66 -2.35 0.92
C GLU A 103 -8.00 -2.67 2.27
N ASN A 104 -7.36 -3.84 2.40
CA ASN A 104 -6.63 -4.20 3.63
C ASN A 104 -5.53 -3.18 3.97
N SER A 105 -4.84 -2.66 2.94
CA SER A 105 -3.82 -1.63 3.14
C SER A 105 -4.41 -0.28 3.58
N LEU A 106 -5.62 0.07 3.15
CA LEU A 106 -6.32 1.27 3.61
C LEU A 106 -6.72 1.14 5.08
N GLN A 107 -7.31 0.00 5.45
CA GLN A 107 -7.68 -0.30 6.84
C GLN A 107 -6.46 -0.28 7.78
N THR A 108 -5.28 -0.66 7.27
CA THR A 108 -4.03 -0.55 8.04
C THR A 108 -3.59 0.91 8.25
N LEU A 109 -3.82 1.78 7.26
CA LEU A 109 -3.57 3.22 7.41
C LEU A 109 -4.55 3.87 8.38
N ASP A 110 -5.82 3.49 8.33
CA ASP A 110 -6.84 3.96 9.27
C ASP A 110 -6.49 3.54 10.70
N PHE A 111 -6.01 2.31 10.89
CA PHE A 111 -5.44 1.87 12.15
C PHE A 111 -4.26 2.75 12.60
N CYS A 112 -3.31 3.07 11.71
CA CYS A 112 -2.19 3.95 12.06
C CYS A 112 -2.67 5.35 12.48
N ALA A 113 -3.69 5.90 11.83
CA ALA A 113 -4.29 7.17 12.22
C ALA A 113 -5.00 7.08 13.59
N ALA A 114 -5.65 5.96 13.89
CA ALA A 114 -6.21 5.70 15.22
C ALA A 114 -5.11 5.58 16.29
N LEU A 115 -3.98 4.93 15.96
CA LEU A 115 -2.82 4.84 16.84
C LEU A 115 -2.21 6.21 17.11
N GLU A 116 -2.14 7.09 16.11
CA GLU A 116 -1.68 8.48 16.29
C GLU A 116 -2.56 9.26 17.28
N LYS A 117 -3.88 9.06 17.25
CA LYS A 117 -4.80 9.63 18.26
C LYS A 117 -4.51 9.08 19.67
N CYS A 118 -4.16 7.80 19.78
CA CYS A 118 -3.76 7.20 21.06
C CYS A 118 -2.43 7.79 21.55
N LEU A 119 -1.44 7.96 20.66
CA LEU A 119 -0.17 8.61 20.97
C LEU A 119 -0.36 10.06 21.41
N LYS A 120 -1.30 10.80 20.82
CA LYS A 120 -1.64 12.15 21.28
C LYS A 120 -2.15 12.13 22.71
N ARG A 121 -3.08 11.23 23.05
CA ARG A 121 -3.56 11.05 24.44
C ARG A 121 -2.44 10.67 25.41
N ALA A 122 -1.49 9.82 24.97
CA ALA A 122 -0.33 9.47 25.77
C ALA A 122 0.57 10.69 26.06
N ARG A 123 0.79 11.55 25.07
CA ARG A 123 1.53 12.82 25.23
C ARG A 123 0.79 13.83 26.11
N ASP A 124 -0.53 13.92 25.99
CA ASP A 124 -1.34 14.75 26.89
C ASP A 124 -1.23 14.26 28.34
N SER A 125 -1.21 12.94 28.55
CA SER A 125 -0.99 12.32 29.86
C SER A 125 0.43 12.56 30.39
N GLN A 126 1.43 12.54 29.52
CA GLN A 126 2.80 12.92 29.84
C GLN A 126 2.87 14.36 30.36
N LEU A 127 2.15 15.30 29.73
CA LEU A 127 2.12 16.70 30.12
C LEU A 127 1.59 16.86 31.54
N LEU A 128 0.51 16.15 31.92
CA LEU A 128 -0.02 16.16 33.28
C LEU A 128 1.05 15.75 34.31
N ILE A 129 1.82 14.69 34.02
CA ILE A 129 2.92 14.28 34.90
C ILE A 129 3.98 15.39 34.99
N MET A 130 4.39 15.98 33.86
CA MET A 130 5.40 17.04 33.87
C MET A 130 4.95 18.26 34.67
N VAL A 131 3.67 18.65 34.57
CA VAL A 131 3.09 19.75 35.36
C VAL A 131 3.09 19.38 36.84
N ALA A 132 2.71 18.14 37.21
CA ALA A 132 2.78 17.66 38.59
C ALA A 132 4.20 17.75 39.15
N LEU A 133 5.21 17.36 38.37
CA LEU A 133 6.62 17.42 38.77
C LEU A 133 7.10 18.86 39.00
N GLN A 134 6.66 19.81 38.17
CA GLN A 134 6.98 21.22 38.33
C GLN A 134 6.30 21.80 39.58
N GLN A 135 5.01 21.53 39.78
CA GLN A 135 4.27 22.00 40.95
C GLN A 135 4.87 21.44 42.25
N PHE A 136 5.36 20.20 42.22
CA PHE A 136 6.03 19.59 43.36
C PHE A 136 7.31 20.35 43.76
N GLU A 137 8.08 20.84 42.79
CA GLU A 137 9.27 21.64 43.04
C GLU A 137 8.90 22.99 43.67
N GLU A 138 7.90 23.68 43.12
CA GLU A 138 7.38 24.95 43.67
C GLU A 138 6.83 24.80 45.10
N GLU A 139 5.99 23.78 45.33
CA GLU A 139 5.38 23.51 46.64
C GLU A 139 6.45 23.12 47.68
N SER A 140 7.50 22.40 47.26
CA SER A 140 8.62 22.04 48.13
C SER A 140 9.46 23.25 48.59
N GLU A 141 9.61 24.26 47.73
CA GLU A 141 10.33 25.50 48.07
C GLU A 141 9.53 26.43 48.98
N SER A 142 8.20 26.46 48.82
CA SER A 142 7.30 27.34 49.58
C SER A 142 7.17 26.96 51.08
N GLY A 143 7.48 25.71 51.44
CA GLY A 143 7.28 25.17 52.79
C GLY A 143 5.82 24.85 53.15
N GLU A 144 4.86 25.13 52.27
CA GLU A 144 3.46 24.69 52.40
C GLU A 144 3.37 23.20 52.05
N ASN A 145 3.62 22.36 53.06
CA ASN A 145 3.89 20.92 52.97
C ASN A 145 2.66 20.03 52.64
N LYS A 146 1.74 20.49 51.78
CA LYS A 146 0.48 19.79 51.45
C LYS A 146 0.37 19.28 50.01
N TYR A 147 1.31 19.62 49.12
CA TYR A 147 1.40 19.12 47.74
C TYR A 147 0.08 19.10 46.95
N SER A 148 -0.84 20.01 47.28
CA SER A 148 -2.23 19.92 46.81
C SER A 148 -2.36 20.02 45.30
N ARG A 149 -1.56 20.90 44.67
CA ARG A 149 -1.57 21.07 43.22
C ARG A 149 -0.96 19.84 42.55
N THR A 150 0.21 19.40 43.04
CA THR A 150 0.86 18.16 42.57
C THR A 150 -0.10 16.97 42.55
N LEU A 151 -0.84 16.77 43.65
CA LEU A 151 -1.79 15.67 43.79
C LEU A 151 -3.01 15.80 42.88
N GLU A 152 -3.45 17.02 42.59
CA GLU A 152 -4.53 17.28 41.63
C GLU A 152 -4.14 16.82 40.22
N GLU A 153 -2.93 17.18 39.76
CA GLU A 153 -2.42 16.77 38.44
C GLU A 153 -2.19 15.26 38.36
N LEU A 154 -1.66 14.64 39.42
CA LEU A 154 -1.51 13.17 39.47
C LEU A 154 -2.87 12.45 39.43
N LYS A 155 -3.91 13.01 40.07
CA LYS A 155 -5.28 12.49 39.97
C LYS A 155 -5.83 12.66 38.55
N ALA A 156 -5.59 13.80 37.90
CA ALA A 156 -5.97 14.02 36.51
C ALA A 156 -5.28 13.03 35.57
N PHE A 157 -3.98 12.77 35.75
CA PHE A 157 -3.24 11.75 35.01
C PHE A 157 -3.87 10.36 35.18
N LYS A 158 -4.17 9.95 36.42
CA LYS A 158 -4.84 8.66 36.68
C LYS A 158 -6.23 8.58 36.05
N ALA A 159 -6.98 9.68 36.05
CA ALA A 159 -8.31 9.75 35.44
C ALA A 159 -8.27 9.67 33.91
N ALA A 160 -7.19 10.13 33.28
CA ALA A 160 -6.99 10.00 31.83
C ALA A 160 -6.86 8.53 31.39
N GLY A 161 -6.30 7.67 32.26
CA GLY A 161 -6.23 6.22 32.05
C GLY A 161 -5.36 5.79 30.87
N SER A 162 -5.59 4.57 30.37
CA SER A 162 -4.85 4.06 29.21
C SER A 162 -5.29 4.77 27.92
N PRO A 163 -4.35 5.19 27.07
CA PRO A 163 -4.64 5.72 25.74
C PRO A 163 -5.11 4.63 24.76
N PHE A 164 -4.97 3.36 25.10
CA PHE A 164 -5.39 2.22 24.27
C PHE A 164 -6.70 1.66 24.81
N THR A 165 -7.80 1.99 24.14
CA THR A 165 -9.11 1.48 24.53
C THR A 165 -9.33 0.07 23.99
N GLU A 166 -10.29 -0.65 24.58
CA GLU A 166 -10.67 -1.97 24.11
C GLU A 166 -11.09 -1.96 22.62
N GLU A 167 -11.79 -0.91 22.18
CA GLU A 167 -12.16 -0.76 20.77
C GLU A 167 -10.93 -0.60 19.86
N PHE A 168 -9.91 0.14 20.31
CA PHE A 168 -8.66 0.28 19.56
C PHE A 168 -7.93 -1.05 19.43
N LEU A 169 -7.85 -1.83 20.52
CA LEU A 169 -7.21 -3.15 20.51
C LEU A 169 -7.96 -4.14 19.59
N GLN A 170 -9.28 -4.06 19.53
CA GLN A 170 -10.09 -4.85 18.58
C GLN A 170 -9.80 -4.47 17.13
N ILE A 171 -9.66 -3.17 16.81
CA ILE A 171 -9.25 -2.71 15.47
C ILE A 171 -7.86 -3.26 15.13
N PHE A 172 -6.90 -3.18 16.06
CA PHE A 172 -5.57 -3.73 15.86
C PHE A 172 -5.61 -5.22 15.53
N GLN A 173 -6.34 -6.02 16.31
CA GLN A 173 -6.46 -7.46 16.08
C GLN A 173 -7.11 -7.78 14.73
N ALA A 174 -8.14 -7.02 14.33
CA ALA A 174 -8.81 -7.19 13.05
C ALA A 174 -7.84 -6.93 11.89
N VAL A 175 -7.13 -5.81 11.91
CA VAL A 175 -6.14 -5.44 10.87
C VAL A 175 -5.00 -6.45 10.81
N TYR A 176 -4.45 -6.86 11.96
CA TYR A 176 -3.40 -7.87 12.01
C TYR A 176 -3.85 -9.19 11.39
N LYS A 177 -5.05 -9.67 11.74
CA LYS A 177 -5.62 -10.90 11.19
C LYS A 177 -5.86 -10.79 9.67
N GLN A 178 -6.35 -9.65 9.19
CA GLN A 178 -6.55 -9.42 7.76
C GLN A 178 -5.23 -9.51 6.98
N GLN A 179 -4.14 -8.93 7.51
CA GLN A 179 -2.83 -9.01 6.86
C GLN A 179 -2.30 -10.45 6.80
N ILE A 180 -2.48 -11.25 7.85
CA ILE A 180 -2.12 -12.67 7.85
C ILE A 180 -2.91 -13.44 6.79
N LEU A 181 -4.24 -13.27 6.75
CA LEU A 181 -5.11 -13.93 5.76
C LEU A 181 -4.75 -13.50 4.33
N MET A 182 -4.41 -12.23 4.12
CA MET A 182 -3.96 -11.72 2.84
C MET A 182 -2.67 -12.41 2.39
N LEU A 183 -1.69 -12.56 3.29
CA LEU A 183 -0.43 -13.23 2.99
C LEU A 183 -0.65 -14.70 2.57
N GLU A 184 -1.53 -15.41 3.29
CA GLU A 184 -1.90 -16.78 2.96
C GLU A 184 -2.56 -16.88 1.57
N LYS A 185 -3.53 -16.02 1.28
CA LYS A 185 -4.20 -15.96 -0.04
C LYS A 185 -3.18 -15.70 -1.15
N LEU A 186 -2.28 -14.75 -0.96
CA LEU A 186 -1.22 -14.44 -1.93
C LEU A 186 -0.27 -15.63 -2.14
N GLN A 187 0.12 -16.32 -1.07
CA GLN A 187 0.98 -17.50 -1.14
C GLN A 187 0.31 -18.65 -1.89
N GLN A 188 -0.96 -18.91 -1.60
CA GLN A 188 -1.74 -19.91 -2.33
C GLN A 188 -1.83 -19.58 -3.82
N ARG A 189 -2.13 -18.32 -4.17
CA ARG A 189 -2.24 -17.86 -5.56
C ARG A 189 -0.90 -17.94 -6.31
N LYS A 190 0.20 -17.55 -5.68
CA LYS A 190 1.55 -17.72 -6.23
C LYS A 190 1.87 -19.19 -6.52
N ASN A 191 1.58 -20.09 -5.58
CA ASN A 191 1.78 -21.52 -5.76
C ASN A 191 0.94 -22.09 -6.93
N LYS A 192 -0.32 -21.62 -7.10
CA LYS A 192 -1.19 -21.98 -8.23
C LYS A 192 -0.57 -21.52 -9.56
N LEU A 193 -0.03 -20.30 -9.62
CA LEU A 193 0.64 -19.77 -10.81
C LEU A 193 1.94 -20.54 -11.13
N ASP A 194 2.74 -20.88 -10.12
CA ASP A 194 3.96 -21.67 -10.32
C ASP A 194 3.67 -23.06 -10.91
N LYS A 195 2.58 -23.71 -10.46
CA LYS A 195 2.10 -24.96 -11.06
C LYS A 195 1.65 -24.77 -12.51
N LYS A 196 0.90 -23.71 -12.82
CA LYS A 196 0.46 -23.39 -14.19
C LYS A 196 1.65 -23.12 -15.12
N LEU A 197 2.65 -22.38 -14.66
CA LEU A 197 3.84 -22.04 -15.45
C LEU A 197 4.68 -23.30 -15.73
N LYS A 198 4.83 -24.22 -14.76
CA LYS A 198 5.43 -25.54 -15.00
C LYS A 198 4.66 -26.36 -16.04
N CYS A 199 3.32 -26.33 -16.00
CA CYS A 199 2.48 -27.01 -16.98
C CYS A 199 2.68 -26.44 -18.40
N ILE A 200 2.73 -25.12 -18.57
CA ILE A 200 3.03 -24.48 -19.86
C ILE A 200 4.39 -24.94 -20.40
N HIS A 201 5.42 -25.00 -19.56
CA HIS A 201 6.73 -25.48 -19.98
C HIS A 201 6.70 -26.95 -20.43
N ALA A 202 5.93 -27.79 -19.76
CA ALA A 202 5.72 -29.18 -20.17
C ALA A 202 4.95 -29.26 -21.49
N TRP A 203 3.84 -28.51 -21.63
CA TRP A 203 3.02 -28.52 -22.84
C TRP A 203 3.75 -27.97 -24.06
N ARG A 204 4.59 -26.95 -23.90
CA ARG A 204 5.45 -26.46 -24.99
C ARG A 204 6.39 -27.56 -25.52
N LYS A 205 6.96 -28.39 -24.63
CA LYS A 205 7.79 -29.53 -25.05
C LYS A 205 6.97 -30.56 -25.81
N VAL A 206 5.79 -30.91 -25.29
CA VAL A 206 4.89 -31.89 -25.92
C VAL A 206 4.38 -31.40 -27.28
N SER A 207 3.97 -30.13 -27.40
CA SER A 207 3.51 -29.56 -28.67
C SER A 207 4.62 -29.56 -29.73
N ASN A 208 5.86 -29.27 -29.33
CA ASN A 208 7.00 -29.33 -30.23
C ASN A 208 7.30 -30.75 -30.69
N ILE A 209 7.24 -31.75 -29.80
CA ILE A 209 7.42 -33.16 -30.16
C ILE A 209 6.33 -33.61 -31.14
N ILE A 210 5.06 -33.30 -30.89
CA ILE A 210 3.93 -33.64 -31.76
C ILE A 210 4.10 -32.98 -33.14
N PHE A 211 4.48 -31.70 -33.18
CA PHE A 211 4.69 -30.97 -34.42
C PHE A 211 5.80 -31.62 -35.26
N VAL A 212 6.96 -31.93 -34.65
CA VAL A 212 8.10 -32.58 -35.33
C VAL A 212 7.73 -33.98 -35.81
N ALA A 213 7.04 -34.79 -34.98
CA ALA A 213 6.64 -36.16 -35.34
C ALA A 213 5.62 -36.17 -36.48
N THR A 214 4.61 -35.31 -36.42
CA THR A 214 3.59 -35.17 -37.48
C THR A 214 4.26 -34.74 -38.78
N PHE A 215 5.17 -33.77 -38.72
CA PHE A 215 5.90 -33.31 -39.89
C PHE A 215 6.78 -34.40 -40.52
N ALA A 216 7.56 -35.11 -39.70
CA ALA A 216 8.38 -36.24 -40.18
C ALA A 216 7.51 -37.32 -40.85
N SER A 217 6.33 -37.62 -40.30
CA SER A 217 5.40 -38.58 -40.89
C SER A 217 4.89 -38.15 -42.27
N VAL A 218 4.56 -36.86 -42.45
CA VAL A 218 4.09 -36.30 -43.73
C VAL A 218 5.21 -36.32 -44.78
N LEU A 219 6.45 -36.01 -44.39
CA LEU A 219 7.60 -36.10 -45.30
C LEU A 219 7.85 -37.53 -45.77
N ILE A 220 7.87 -38.50 -44.84
CA ILE A 220 8.08 -39.91 -45.18
C ILE A 220 6.98 -40.39 -46.14
N CYS A 221 5.71 -40.07 -45.85
CA CYS A 221 4.60 -40.43 -46.72
C CYS A 221 4.70 -39.78 -48.10
N SER A 222 5.11 -38.51 -48.16
CA SER A 222 5.30 -37.76 -49.42
C SER A 222 6.40 -38.37 -50.29
N VAL A 223 7.53 -38.76 -49.70
CA VAL A 223 8.64 -39.42 -50.41
C VAL A 223 8.22 -40.77 -50.96
N VAL A 224 7.54 -41.59 -50.14
CA VAL A 224 7.03 -42.91 -50.57
C VAL A 224 6.02 -42.74 -51.71
N ALA A 225 5.09 -41.79 -51.61
CA ALA A 225 4.12 -41.51 -52.66
C ALA A 225 4.81 -41.04 -53.97
N ALA A 226 5.78 -40.14 -53.89
CA ALA A 226 6.51 -39.65 -55.07
C ALA A 226 7.33 -40.74 -55.76
N ALA A 227 7.89 -41.70 -55.01
CA ALA A 227 8.62 -42.85 -55.56
C ALA A 227 7.72 -43.83 -56.33
N ILE A 228 6.42 -43.87 -56.00
CA ILE A 228 5.43 -44.78 -56.61
C ILE A 228 4.61 -44.07 -57.70
N ALA A 229 4.59 -42.73 -57.73
CA ALA A 229 3.71 -41.95 -58.60
C ALA A 229 4.32 -41.59 -59.97
N ALA A 230 3.45 -41.38 -60.96
CA ALA A 230 3.84 -40.90 -62.30
C ALA A 230 4.46 -39.47 -62.24
N PRO A 231 5.33 -39.09 -63.20
CA PRO A 231 6.08 -37.83 -63.16
C PRO A 231 5.29 -36.54 -62.85
N PRO A 232 4.05 -36.34 -63.34
CA PRO A 232 3.25 -35.14 -63.05
C PRO A 232 2.72 -35.07 -61.61
N VAL A 233 2.58 -36.22 -60.94
CA VAL A 233 2.06 -36.30 -59.56
C VAL A 233 3.20 -36.05 -58.56
N ALA A 234 4.42 -36.47 -58.90
CA ALA A 234 5.61 -36.21 -58.10
C ALA A 234 5.96 -34.70 -58.03
N SER A 235 5.74 -33.95 -59.12
CA SER A 235 5.99 -32.50 -59.13
C SER A 235 4.98 -31.72 -58.27
N ALA A 236 3.71 -32.12 -58.27
CA ALA A 236 2.69 -31.54 -57.39
C ALA A 236 2.96 -31.82 -55.90
N LEU A 237 3.41 -33.04 -55.56
CA LEU A 237 3.80 -33.40 -54.19
C LEU A 237 5.03 -32.64 -53.70
N ALA A 238 6.05 -32.46 -54.55
CA ALA A 238 7.23 -31.67 -54.21
C ALA A 238 6.89 -30.19 -53.94
N ALA A 239 5.94 -29.62 -54.69
CA ALA A 239 5.46 -28.25 -54.46
C ALA A 239 4.67 -28.10 -53.14
N ALA A 240 3.85 -29.08 -52.77
CA ALA A 240 3.11 -29.08 -51.51
C ALA A 240 4.02 -29.26 -50.27
N ALA A 241 5.14 -30.00 -50.41
CA ALA A 241 6.15 -30.13 -49.36
C ALA A 241 6.98 -28.84 -49.13
N ALA A 242 6.89 -27.86 -50.03
CA ALA A 242 7.59 -26.58 -49.95
C ALA A 242 6.87 -25.51 -49.10
N ILE A 243 5.75 -25.84 -48.45
CA ILE A 243 5.02 -24.91 -47.57
C ILE A 243 5.96 -24.44 -46.42
N PRO A 244 6.07 -23.13 -46.11
CA PRO A 244 7.04 -22.62 -45.16
C PRO A 244 6.73 -23.03 -43.70
N LEU A 245 7.31 -24.14 -43.26
CA LEU A 245 7.18 -24.73 -41.91
C LEU A 245 7.61 -23.81 -40.77
N GLY A 246 8.50 -22.87 -41.07
CA GLY A 246 8.95 -21.88 -40.09
C GLY A 246 7.80 -21.00 -39.58
N SER A 247 6.69 -20.85 -40.30
CA SER A 247 5.58 -19.97 -39.92
C SER A 247 4.71 -20.57 -38.80
N MET A 248 4.32 -21.84 -38.92
CA MET A 248 3.42 -22.49 -37.96
C MET A 248 4.11 -22.78 -36.61
N GLY A 249 5.37 -23.21 -36.64
CA GLY A 249 6.16 -23.40 -35.41
C GLY A 249 6.40 -22.09 -34.64
N LYS A 250 6.65 -20.98 -35.36
CA LYS A 250 6.76 -19.64 -34.76
C LYS A 250 5.44 -19.15 -34.16
N TRP A 251 4.30 -19.47 -34.78
CA TRP A 251 2.98 -19.12 -34.24
C TRP A 251 2.69 -19.86 -32.93
N ILE A 252 2.93 -21.19 -32.85
CA ILE A 252 2.74 -21.98 -31.63
C ILE A 252 3.68 -21.49 -30.51
N ASP A 253 4.96 -21.23 -30.83
CA ASP A 253 5.92 -20.68 -29.86
C ASP A 253 5.49 -19.29 -29.36
N SER A 254 5.01 -18.42 -30.25
CA SER A 254 4.48 -17.09 -29.90
C SER A 254 3.27 -17.19 -28.97
N LEU A 255 2.32 -18.08 -29.24
CA LEU A 255 1.18 -18.31 -28.35
C LEU A 255 1.62 -18.72 -26.93
N TRP A 256 2.53 -19.70 -26.83
CA TRP A 256 3.04 -20.14 -25.53
C TRP A 256 3.84 -19.06 -24.81
N LYS A 257 4.60 -18.24 -25.53
CA LYS A 257 5.33 -17.10 -24.96
C LYS A 257 4.36 -16.05 -24.43
N ASN A 258 3.29 -15.75 -25.15
CA ASN A 258 2.25 -14.82 -24.70
C ASN A 258 1.59 -15.31 -23.40
N PHE A 259 1.22 -16.59 -23.31
CA PHE A 259 0.69 -17.16 -22.07
C PHE A 259 1.70 -17.14 -20.92
N GLU A 260 2.97 -17.48 -21.18
CA GLU A 260 4.03 -17.46 -20.17
C GLU A 260 4.27 -16.04 -19.65
N ASN A 261 4.35 -15.06 -20.55
CA ASN A 261 4.56 -13.65 -20.21
C ASN A 261 3.39 -13.10 -19.38
N ALA A 262 2.15 -13.46 -19.75
CA ALA A 262 0.97 -13.11 -18.95
C ALA A 262 1.06 -13.66 -17.52
N LEU A 263 1.37 -14.96 -17.34
CA LEU A 263 1.51 -15.55 -16.01
C LEU A 263 2.69 -14.97 -15.21
N LYS A 264 3.81 -14.64 -15.86
CA LYS A 264 4.94 -13.96 -15.22
C LYS A 264 4.54 -12.58 -14.71
N GLY A 265 3.79 -11.81 -15.51
CA GLY A 265 3.24 -10.51 -15.08
C GLY A 265 2.36 -10.65 -13.84
N GLN A 266 1.42 -11.60 -13.83
CA GLN A 266 0.58 -11.85 -12.64
C GLN A 266 1.41 -12.23 -11.41
N LYS A 267 2.46 -13.05 -11.60
CA LYS A 267 3.36 -13.46 -10.52
C LYS A 267 4.17 -12.28 -9.97
N GLU A 268 4.59 -11.34 -10.80
CA GLU A 268 5.28 -10.13 -10.36
C GLU A 268 4.38 -9.24 -9.49
N VAL A 269 3.13 -9.03 -9.90
CA VAL A 269 2.14 -8.26 -9.12
C VAL A 269 1.91 -8.95 -7.77
N ILE A 270 1.64 -10.27 -7.76
CA ILE A 270 1.46 -11.03 -6.51
C ILE A 270 2.72 -10.98 -5.64
N ALA A 271 3.92 -11.11 -6.22
CA ALA A 271 5.16 -11.03 -5.44
C ALA A 271 5.36 -9.66 -4.78
N SER A 272 4.97 -8.57 -5.47
CA SER A 272 5.01 -7.23 -4.87
C SER A 272 4.01 -7.06 -3.74
N MET A 273 2.77 -7.56 -3.89
CA MET A 273 1.77 -7.57 -2.82
C MET A 273 2.22 -8.40 -1.63
N GLN A 274 2.85 -9.56 -1.85
CA GLN A 274 3.41 -10.40 -0.78
C GLN A 274 4.49 -9.69 0.02
N ALA A 275 5.42 -9.02 -0.67
CA ALA A 275 6.47 -8.26 -0.01
C ALA A 275 5.88 -7.15 0.86
N GLY A 276 4.91 -6.39 0.32
CA GLY A 276 4.20 -5.34 1.06
C GLY A 276 3.44 -5.88 2.28
N THR A 277 2.69 -6.97 2.11
CA THR A 277 1.93 -7.63 3.18
C THR A 277 2.85 -8.14 4.29
N TYR A 278 4.00 -8.73 3.93
CA TYR A 278 4.98 -9.21 4.91
C TYR A 278 5.58 -8.07 5.73
N VAL A 279 5.92 -6.95 5.10
CA VAL A 279 6.41 -5.74 5.80
C VAL A 279 5.34 -5.22 6.75
N ALA A 280 4.08 -5.10 6.29
CA ALA A 280 2.96 -4.67 7.12
C ALA A 280 2.79 -5.54 8.38
N ILE A 281 2.89 -6.86 8.25
CA ILE A 281 2.82 -7.79 9.41
C ILE A 281 3.95 -7.50 10.39
N LYS A 282 5.19 -7.28 9.91
CA LYS A 282 6.33 -6.98 10.79
C LYS A 282 6.19 -5.65 11.49
N ASP A 283 5.70 -4.63 10.80
CA ASP A 283 5.45 -3.33 11.42
C ASP A 283 4.37 -3.45 12.51
N LEU A 284 3.28 -4.18 12.25
CA LEU A 284 2.21 -4.43 13.24
C LEU A 284 2.72 -5.24 14.45
N GLU A 285 3.61 -6.21 14.25
CA GLU A 285 4.25 -6.95 15.36
C GLU A 285 5.11 -6.03 16.23
N ASN A 286 5.89 -5.14 15.62
CA ASN A 286 6.70 -4.15 16.34
C ASN A 286 5.82 -3.16 17.11
N ILE A 287 4.75 -2.67 16.47
CA ILE A 287 3.75 -1.80 17.08
C ILE A 287 3.14 -2.47 18.31
N ARG A 288 2.74 -3.75 18.22
CA ARG A 288 2.20 -4.50 19.36
C ARG A 288 3.14 -4.50 20.54
N VAL A 289 4.41 -4.85 20.31
CA VAL A 289 5.42 -4.92 21.37
C VAL A 289 5.61 -3.56 22.05
N LEU A 290 5.54 -2.47 21.29
CA LEU A 290 5.67 -1.12 21.84
C LEU A 290 4.41 -0.64 22.57
N ILE A 291 3.21 -1.04 22.11
CA ILE A 291 1.95 -0.84 22.85
C ILE A 291 2.04 -1.55 24.21
N ASP A 292 2.39 -2.85 24.22
CA ASP A 292 2.51 -3.64 25.44
C ASP A 292 3.50 -3.01 26.44
N ARG A 293 4.64 -2.50 25.94
CA ARG A 293 5.62 -1.79 26.79
C ARG A 293 5.08 -0.48 27.35
N LEU A 294 4.35 0.27 26.53
CA LEU A 294 3.79 1.54 26.96
C LEU A 294 2.69 1.36 27.98
N GLU A 295 1.84 0.32 27.85
CA GLU A 295 0.84 -0.04 28.86
C GLU A 295 1.50 -0.36 30.21
N ILE A 296 2.58 -1.15 30.22
CA ILE A 296 3.35 -1.45 31.44
C ILE A 296 3.87 -0.16 32.10
N ASP A 297 4.41 0.78 31.31
CA ASP A 297 4.90 2.05 31.83
C ASP A 297 3.76 2.90 32.43
N ILE A 298 2.60 2.93 31.78
CA ILE A 298 1.42 3.66 32.27
C ILE A 298 0.90 3.05 33.57
N GLU A 299 0.72 1.74 33.64
CA GLU A 299 0.29 1.05 34.85
C GLU A 299 1.27 1.31 36.01
N SER A 300 2.57 1.25 35.72
CA SER A 300 3.64 1.52 36.68
C SER A 300 3.62 2.96 37.19
N LEU A 301 3.37 3.94 36.31
CA LEU A 301 3.21 5.36 36.67
C LEU A 301 1.94 5.60 37.48
N MET A 302 0.81 5.01 37.08
CA MET A 302 -0.46 5.09 37.80
C MET A 302 -0.35 4.51 39.22
N GLY A 303 0.38 3.40 39.37
CA GLY A 303 0.68 2.83 40.69
C GLY A 303 1.50 3.77 41.56
N SER A 304 2.52 4.45 41.00
CA SER A 304 3.27 5.46 41.74
C SER A 304 2.42 6.69 42.09
N ALA A 305 1.54 7.12 41.20
CA ALA A 305 0.60 8.21 41.47
C ALA A 305 -0.44 7.85 42.56
N GLU A 306 -0.83 6.57 42.65
CA GLU A 306 -1.68 6.10 43.76
C GLU A 306 -0.95 6.17 45.10
N VAL A 307 0.31 5.74 45.17
CA VAL A 307 1.13 5.85 46.39
C VAL A 307 1.29 7.31 46.83
N ALA A 308 1.36 8.25 45.88
CA ALA A 308 1.41 9.68 46.19
C ALA A 308 0.12 10.20 46.87
N SER A 309 -1.01 9.49 46.79
CA SER A 309 -2.26 9.94 47.44
C SER A 309 -2.19 9.89 48.97
N ASP A 310 -1.15 9.25 49.53
CA ASP A 310 -0.77 9.36 50.93
C ASP A 310 0.26 10.48 51.09
N ASP A 311 -0.13 11.57 51.78
CA ASP A 311 0.65 12.80 51.96
C ASP A 311 2.08 12.52 52.52
N GLU A 312 2.26 11.46 53.30
CA GLU A 312 3.57 11.09 53.86
C GLU A 312 4.52 10.51 52.82
N ASN A 313 3.98 9.97 51.72
CA ASN A 313 4.72 9.22 50.70
C ASN A 313 4.95 10.00 49.40
N VAL A 314 4.41 11.21 49.26
CA VAL A 314 4.48 12.05 48.04
C VAL A 314 5.91 12.18 47.51
N LYS A 315 6.88 12.50 48.37
CA LYS A 315 8.28 12.72 47.95
C LYS A 315 8.90 11.47 47.32
N LEU A 316 8.66 10.30 47.91
CA LEU A 316 9.17 9.02 47.40
C LEU A 316 8.46 8.65 46.09
N ALA A 317 7.14 8.81 46.05
CA ALA A 317 6.34 8.56 44.86
C ALA A 317 6.80 9.43 43.68
N ILE A 318 7.03 10.73 43.91
CA ILE A 318 7.52 11.67 42.89
C ILE A 318 8.90 11.27 42.38
N ALA A 319 9.82 10.85 43.26
CA ALA A 319 11.14 10.38 42.83
C ALA A 319 11.03 9.16 41.88
N GLU A 320 10.13 8.22 42.19
CA GLU A 320 9.89 7.06 41.34
C GLU A 320 9.18 7.44 40.02
N ILE A 321 8.24 8.39 40.05
CA ILE A 321 7.58 8.95 38.85
C ILE A 321 8.62 9.59 37.94
N LYS A 322 9.53 10.43 38.46
CA LYS A 322 10.61 11.06 37.67
C LYS A 322 11.46 10.02 36.94
N LYS A 323 11.79 8.92 37.61
CA LYS A 323 12.58 7.81 37.03
C LYS A 323 11.80 7.09 35.92
N LYS A 324 10.54 6.76 36.15
CA LYS A 324 9.68 6.02 35.20
C LYS A 324 9.30 6.85 33.99
N LEU A 325 9.10 8.16 34.17
CA LEU A 325 8.74 9.11 33.10
C LEU A 325 9.72 9.07 31.93
N VAL A 326 11.03 8.88 32.19
CA VAL A 326 12.05 8.78 31.15
C VAL A 326 11.79 7.60 30.19
N SER A 327 11.44 6.43 30.74
CA SER A 327 11.09 5.25 29.93
C SER A 327 9.81 5.47 29.16
N PHE A 328 8.79 6.01 29.83
CA PHE A 328 7.49 6.30 29.24
C PHE A 328 7.62 7.22 28.02
N MET A 329 8.32 8.35 28.16
CA MET A 329 8.56 9.30 27.07
C MET A 329 9.25 8.64 25.88
N LYS A 330 10.31 7.86 26.13
CA LYS A 330 11.03 7.15 25.08
C LYS A 330 10.12 6.16 24.35
N ASN A 331 9.31 5.39 25.07
CA ASN A 331 8.42 4.40 24.47
C ASN A 331 7.29 5.05 23.66
N VAL A 332 6.79 6.23 24.07
CA VAL A 332 5.86 7.05 23.25
C VAL A 332 6.51 7.46 21.94
N ASP A 333 7.75 7.96 21.98
CA ASP A 333 8.48 8.39 20.78
C ASP A 333 8.81 7.21 19.86
N ASP A 334 9.30 6.09 20.40
CA ASP A 334 9.62 4.87 19.66
C ASP A 334 8.35 4.31 18.97
N LEU A 335 7.20 4.30 19.65
CA LEU A 335 5.92 3.88 19.07
C LEU A 335 5.44 4.83 17.97
N GLY A 336 5.62 6.14 18.16
CA GLY A 336 5.34 7.15 17.13
C GLY A 336 6.16 6.92 15.86
N LEU A 337 7.47 6.67 16.01
CA LEU A 337 8.35 6.37 14.88
C LEU A 337 7.92 5.09 14.15
N GLN A 338 7.51 4.04 14.87
CA GLN A 338 7.01 2.81 14.24
C GLN A 338 5.67 3.01 13.52
N ALA A 339 4.75 3.80 14.07
CA ALA A 339 3.49 4.12 13.41
C ALA A 339 3.70 4.89 12.08
N ASP A 340 4.62 5.86 12.09
CA ASP A 340 5.01 6.61 10.90
C ASP A 340 5.69 5.73 9.85
N MET A 341 6.59 4.84 10.28
CA MET A 341 7.24 3.86 9.42
C MET A 341 6.22 2.94 8.76
N CYS A 342 5.31 2.35 9.53
CA CYS A 342 4.25 1.48 9.03
C CYS A 342 3.41 2.18 7.95
N SER A 343 2.96 3.40 8.25
CA SER A 343 2.18 4.21 7.30
C SER A 343 2.92 4.47 5.99
N ARG A 344 4.20 4.81 6.08
CA ARG A 344 5.06 5.06 4.91
C ARG A 344 5.29 3.80 4.09
N ASP A 345 5.55 2.67 4.73
CA ASP A 345 5.84 1.42 4.04
C ASP A 345 4.60 0.83 3.38
N ILE A 346 3.42 0.97 3.99
CA ILE A 346 2.13 0.67 3.34
C ILE A 346 1.93 1.53 2.09
N ARG A 347 2.11 2.86 2.18
CA ARG A 347 1.96 3.76 1.02
C ARG A 347 2.94 3.42 -0.10
N ARG A 348 4.20 3.12 0.25
CA ARG A 348 5.21 2.68 -0.73
C ARG A 348 4.83 1.36 -1.38
N ALA A 349 4.38 0.38 -0.60
CA ALA A 349 3.96 -0.92 -1.12
C ALA A 349 2.78 -0.79 -2.10
N ARG A 350 1.78 0.05 -1.77
CA ARG A 350 0.67 0.41 -2.68
C ARG A 350 1.19 0.97 -4.00
N THR A 351 2.11 1.94 -3.95
CA THR A 351 2.71 2.54 -5.16
C THR A 351 3.48 1.51 -5.99
N VAL A 352 4.26 0.64 -5.36
CA VAL A 352 5.01 -0.41 -6.08
C VAL A 352 4.04 -1.37 -6.79
N VAL A 353 2.97 -1.80 -6.12
CA VAL A 353 1.95 -2.67 -6.72
C VAL A 353 1.28 -1.96 -7.90
N LEU A 354 0.87 -0.70 -7.72
CA LEU A 354 0.26 0.10 -8.77
C LEU A 354 1.18 0.26 -9.99
N GLN A 355 2.47 0.52 -9.78
CA GLN A 355 3.45 0.60 -10.86
C GLN A 355 3.63 -0.74 -11.60
N ARG A 356 3.54 -1.88 -10.89
CA ARG A 356 3.58 -3.22 -11.49
C ARG A 356 2.33 -3.51 -12.33
N ILE A 357 1.19 -2.99 -11.90
CA ILE A 357 -0.09 -3.07 -12.62
C ILE A 357 -0.06 -2.23 -13.91
N ILE A 358 0.44 -1.01 -13.84
CA ILE A 358 0.44 -0.06 -14.96
C ILE A 358 1.50 -0.42 -16.01
N LYS A 359 2.58 -1.13 -15.61
CA LYS A 359 3.68 -1.47 -16.52
C LYS A 359 3.15 -2.26 -17.73
N PRO A 360 3.40 -1.79 -18.97
CA PRO A 360 3.03 -2.56 -20.15
C PRO A 360 3.80 -3.89 -20.16
N PRO A 361 3.20 -4.99 -20.67
CA PRO A 361 3.93 -6.23 -20.86
C PRO A 361 5.13 -5.95 -21.77
N ASN A 362 6.34 -6.29 -21.31
CA ASN A 362 7.54 -6.20 -22.15
C ASN A 362 7.30 -7.01 -23.43
N ASN A 363 7.30 -6.31 -24.58
CA ASN A 363 7.33 -6.93 -25.90
C ASN A 363 8.67 -7.59 -26.16
#